data_AF-A0A9P9G9E9-F1
#
_entry.id   AF-A0A9P9G9E9-F1
#
_cell.length_a   1.000
_cell.length_b   1.000
_cell.length_c   1.000
_cell.angle_alpha   90.00
_cell.angle_beta   90.00
_cell.angle_gamma   90.00
#
_symmetry.space_group_name_H-M   'P 1'
#
loop_
_entity.id
_entity.type
_entity.pdbx_description
1 polymer ?
#
loop_
_entity_poly.entity_id
_entity_poly.type
_entity_poly.pdbx_seq_one_letter_code
_entity_poly.pdbx_strand_id
1 'polypeptide(L)'
;MGEVKNYPTLSRPCFGHLASFHTSLQFLHLNFRAHTTLFGPTRRTLKKFTKLKDLYITTNLIYPRSGVGIPNERSLVDFLPGNIEKLTLVDCSTSQSTINALGAGIIGLSVERGKGLFPKLIRPIVEQFSHPAMEDL
;
A
#
# COMPACT_ATOMS: atom_id res chain seq x y z
N MET A 1 -6.68 -25.94 -17.88
CA MET A 1 -7.32 -25.71 -16.56
C MET A 1 -6.30 -24.97 -15.70
N GLY A 2 -6.55 -23.72 -15.35
CA GLY A 2 -5.63 -22.96 -14.49
C GLY A 2 -5.85 -23.35 -13.03
N GLU A 3 -4.78 -23.66 -12.30
CA GLU A 3 -4.83 -23.90 -10.86
C GLU A 3 -5.44 -22.69 -10.15
N VAL A 4 -6.56 -22.90 -9.47
CA VAL A 4 -7.12 -21.92 -8.55
C VAL A 4 -6.28 -21.99 -7.27
N LYS A 5 -5.23 -21.16 -7.20
CA LYS A 5 -4.45 -21.00 -5.97
C LYS A 5 -5.35 -20.43 -4.87
N ASN A 6 -5.77 -21.29 -3.94
CA ASN A 6 -6.56 -20.93 -2.77
C ASN A 6 -5.66 -20.25 -1.74
N TYR A 7 -5.62 -18.93 -1.78
CA TYR A 7 -4.91 -18.14 -0.78
C TYR A 7 -5.77 -17.97 0.48
N PRO A 8 -5.19 -18.06 1.69
CA PRO A 8 -5.94 -17.84 2.91
C PRO A 8 -6.56 -16.42 2.90
N THR A 9 -7.80 -16.32 3.36
CA THR A 9 -8.49 -15.03 3.51
C THR A 9 -8.26 -14.54 4.92
N LEU A 10 -7.74 -13.32 5.05
CA LEU A 10 -7.46 -12.70 6.35
C LEU A 10 -8.23 -11.39 6.49
N SER A 11 -8.61 -11.08 7.73
CA SER A 11 -9.17 -9.77 8.06
C SER A 11 -8.11 -8.70 7.81
N ARG A 12 -8.50 -7.60 7.16
CA ARG A 12 -7.66 -6.40 7.09
C ARG A 12 -7.26 -5.95 8.50
N PRO A 13 -5.99 -5.60 8.74
CA PRO A 13 -5.58 -4.96 9.98
C PRO A 13 -6.41 -3.69 10.22
N CYS A 14 -7.03 -3.61 11.39
CA CYS A 14 -7.82 -2.44 11.79
C CYS A 14 -6.87 -1.32 12.25
N PHE A 15 -6.65 -0.30 11.40
CA PHE A 15 -5.90 0.91 11.81
C PHE A 15 -6.64 1.78 12.84
N GLY A 16 -7.80 1.35 13.34
CA GLY A 16 -8.62 2.11 14.29
C GLY A 16 -7.88 2.37 15.59
N HIS A 17 -7.09 1.39 16.03
CA HIS A 17 -6.21 1.53 17.20
C HIS A 17 -5.09 2.57 16.99
N LEU A 18 -4.73 2.87 15.74
CA LEU A 18 -3.76 3.91 15.43
C LEU A 18 -4.36 5.32 15.48
N ALA A 19 -5.70 5.45 15.46
CA ALA A 19 -6.36 6.75 15.41
C ALA A 19 -5.99 7.64 16.60
N SER A 20 -5.74 7.07 17.79
CA SER A 20 -5.31 7.82 18.97
C SER A 20 -3.93 8.47 18.82
N PHE A 21 -3.11 8.02 17.86
CA PHE A 21 -1.75 8.50 17.63
C PHE A 21 -1.64 9.44 16.41
N HIS A 22 -2.77 9.89 15.85
CA HIS A 22 -2.78 10.69 14.62
C HIS A 22 -2.00 12.02 14.72
N THR A 23 -1.75 12.54 15.92
CA THR A 23 -0.97 13.76 16.14
C THR A 23 0.48 13.51 16.57
N SER A 24 0.88 12.25 16.82
CA SER A 24 2.20 11.92 17.41
C SER A 24 2.98 10.88 16.62
N LEU A 25 2.31 10.00 15.87
CA LEU A 25 2.95 8.93 15.10
C LEU A 25 3.79 9.53 13.97
N GLN A 26 5.11 9.32 14.03
CA GLN A 26 6.07 9.80 13.03
C GLN A 26 6.54 8.70 12.06
N PHE A 27 6.55 7.45 12.52
CA PHE A 27 7.03 6.30 11.78
C PHE A 27 6.00 5.19 11.85
N LEU A 28 5.65 4.61 10.71
CA LEU A 28 4.70 3.50 10.65
C LEU A 28 5.26 2.40 9.74
N HIS A 29 5.43 1.20 10.32
CA HIS A 29 5.92 0.03 9.61
C HIS A 29 4.83 -1.05 9.62
N LEU A 30 4.25 -1.31 8.44
CA LEU A 30 3.17 -2.26 8.20
C LEU A 30 3.63 -3.29 7.17
N ASN A 31 4.42 -4.25 7.63
CA ASN A 31 5.00 -5.28 6.79
C ASN A 31 4.15 -6.55 6.87
N PHE A 32 3.41 -6.82 5.81
CA PHE A 32 2.50 -7.95 5.71
C PHE A 32 2.81 -8.80 4.48
N ARG A 33 3.91 -9.56 4.57
CA ARG A 33 4.46 -10.41 3.49
C ARG A 33 3.71 -11.74 3.35
N ALA A 34 2.41 -11.66 3.11
CA ALA A 34 1.58 -12.84 2.91
C ALA A 34 0.80 -12.73 1.59
N HIS A 35 0.81 -13.81 0.81
CA HIS A 35 -0.10 -13.95 -0.33
C HIS A 35 -1.49 -14.30 0.20
N THR A 36 -2.24 -13.30 0.64
CA THR A 36 -3.58 -13.50 1.20
C THR A 36 -4.56 -12.51 0.62
N THR A 37 -5.82 -12.94 0.50
CA THR A 37 -6.91 -12.04 0.17
C THR A 37 -7.34 -11.31 1.43
N LEU A 38 -7.23 -9.98 1.42
CA LEU A 38 -7.61 -9.14 2.55
C LEU A 38 -9.06 -8.66 2.40
N PHE A 39 -9.96 -9.15 3.25
CA PHE A 39 -11.37 -8.76 3.30
C PHE A 39 -11.64 -7.67 4.37
N GLY A 40 -12.61 -6.80 4.12
CA GLY A 40 -12.97 -5.66 4.99
C GLY A 40 -12.82 -4.29 4.29
N PRO A 41 -13.25 -3.19 4.94
CA PRO A 41 -13.31 -1.87 4.31
C PRO A 41 -11.94 -1.41 3.80
N THR A 42 -11.92 -1.03 2.52
CA THR A 42 -10.70 -0.85 1.70
C THR A 42 -9.96 0.46 1.97
N ARG A 43 -10.58 1.45 2.60
CA ARG A 43 -10.04 2.81 2.67
C ARG A 43 -10.04 3.35 4.09
N ARG A 44 -8.90 3.21 4.75
CA ARG A 44 -8.53 4.04 5.90
C ARG A 44 -7.34 4.87 5.46
N THR A 45 -7.62 6.08 5.01
CA THR A 45 -6.61 7.09 4.67
C THR A 45 -5.73 7.39 5.89
N LEU A 46 -4.45 7.64 5.65
CA LEU A 46 -3.50 8.13 6.63
C LEU A 46 -3.43 9.66 6.66
N LYS A 47 -4.28 10.39 5.90
CA LYS A 47 -4.30 11.86 5.87
C LYS A 47 -4.41 12.53 7.24
N LYS A 48 -5.05 11.87 8.22
CA LYS A 48 -5.19 12.38 9.59
C LYS A 48 -3.89 12.31 10.40
N PHE A 49 -2.90 11.52 9.97
CA PHE A 49 -1.63 11.34 10.67
C PHE A 49 -0.66 12.47 10.31
N THR A 50 -0.89 13.65 10.85
CA THR A 50 -0.22 14.89 10.44
C THR A 50 1.27 14.92 10.77
N LYS A 51 1.75 14.08 11.69
CA LYS A 51 3.18 13.95 12.02
C LYS A 51 3.88 12.79 11.31
N LEU A 52 3.15 11.97 10.54
CA LEU A 52 3.74 10.81 9.89
C LEU A 52 4.68 11.25 8.77
N LYS A 53 5.97 10.89 8.93
CA LYS A 53 7.05 11.21 8.01
C LYS A 53 7.55 9.99 7.26
N ASP A 54 7.52 8.82 7.91
CA ASP A 54 8.05 7.59 7.32
C ASP A 54 6.98 6.51 7.32
N LEU A 55 6.73 5.94 6.14
CA LEU A 55 5.79 4.86 5.94
C LEU A 55 6.45 3.71 5.18
N TYR A 56 6.52 2.57 5.83
CA TYR A 56 6.81 1.28 5.21
C TYR A 56 5.51 0.47 5.19
N ILE A 57 5.03 0.06 4.02
CA ILE A 57 3.73 -0.62 3.90
C ILE A 57 3.69 -1.64 2.77
N THR A 58 3.07 -2.79 3.02
CA THR A 58 2.76 -3.75 1.96
C THR A 58 1.58 -3.29 1.11
N THR A 59 1.72 -3.36 -0.21
CA THR A 59 0.78 -2.81 -1.20
C THR A 59 -0.61 -3.46 -1.15
N ASN A 60 -0.73 -4.71 -0.69
CA ASN A 60 -2.01 -5.40 -0.48
C ASN A 60 -2.95 -4.70 0.52
N LEU A 61 -2.38 -3.91 1.45
CA LEU A 61 -3.14 -3.09 2.40
C LEU A 61 -3.82 -1.90 1.73
N ILE A 62 -3.30 -1.44 0.59
CA ILE A 62 -3.82 -0.32 -0.21
C ILE A 62 -4.66 -0.86 -1.37
N TYR A 63 -4.14 -1.85 -2.09
CA TYR A 63 -4.71 -2.43 -3.29
C TYR A 63 -5.21 -3.86 -3.01
N PRO A 64 -6.51 -4.08 -2.78
CA PRO A 64 -7.05 -5.43 -2.60
C PRO A 64 -6.77 -6.31 -3.81
N ARG A 65 -6.49 -7.59 -3.53
CA ARG A 65 -6.32 -8.65 -4.53
C ARG A 65 -7.61 -9.03 -5.27
N SER A 66 -8.77 -8.51 -4.86
CA SER A 66 -10.11 -8.97 -5.29
C SER A 66 -10.49 -8.69 -6.75
N GLY A 67 -9.54 -8.52 -7.67
CA GLY A 67 -9.79 -8.49 -9.12
C GLY A 67 -10.48 -7.23 -9.67
N VAL A 68 -11.02 -6.36 -8.82
CA VAL A 68 -11.75 -5.13 -9.23
C VAL A 68 -10.92 -3.85 -8.97
N GLY A 69 -9.60 -3.98 -8.92
CA GLY A 69 -8.69 -2.84 -8.76
C GLY A 69 -8.61 -2.05 -10.06
N ILE A 70 -9.56 -1.15 -10.32
CA ILE A 70 -9.44 -0.19 -11.42
C ILE A 70 -8.20 0.67 -11.13
N PRO A 71 -7.26 0.80 -12.09
CA PRO A 71 -6.13 1.69 -11.94
C PRO A 71 -6.60 3.10 -11.55
N ASN A 72 -6.10 3.60 -10.42
CA ASN A 72 -6.50 4.90 -9.89
C ASN A 72 -5.26 5.68 -9.48
N GLU A 73 -4.95 6.72 -10.24
CA GLU A 73 -3.81 7.61 -10.02
C GLU A 73 -3.88 8.35 -8.68
N ARG A 74 -5.10 8.58 -8.16
CA ARG A 74 -5.29 9.23 -6.86
C ARG A 74 -5.17 8.28 -5.68
N SER A 75 -5.02 6.98 -5.89
CA SER A 75 -5.02 5.99 -4.81
C SER A 75 -3.99 6.28 -3.70
N LEU A 76 -2.71 6.51 -4.07
CA LEU A 76 -1.68 6.88 -3.09
C LEU A 76 -1.86 8.30 -2.56
N VAL A 77 -2.27 9.23 -3.42
CA VAL A 77 -2.51 10.64 -3.05
C VAL A 77 -3.61 10.77 -1.98
N ASP A 78 -4.67 9.99 -2.13
CA ASP A 78 -5.79 9.95 -1.19
C ASP A 78 -5.47 9.19 0.10
N PHE A 79 -4.50 8.29 0.02
CA PHE A 79 -4.06 7.49 1.14
C PHE A 79 -3.04 8.22 2.04
N LEU A 80 -2.06 8.92 1.47
CA LEU A 80 -0.93 9.46 2.21
C LEU A 80 -1.22 10.83 2.88
N PRO A 81 -0.57 11.13 4.02
CA PRO A 81 -0.54 12.48 4.58
C PRO A 81 0.43 13.37 3.79
N GLY A 82 0.13 14.67 3.68
CA GLY A 82 0.96 15.62 2.91
C GLY A 82 2.37 15.85 3.48
N ASN A 83 2.60 15.51 4.76
CA ASN A 83 3.88 15.68 5.45
C ASN A 83 4.83 14.48 5.30
N ILE A 84 4.44 13.45 4.53
CA ILE A 84 5.26 12.26 4.32
C ILE A 84 6.59 12.64 3.65
N GLU A 85 7.68 12.09 4.18
CA GLU A 85 9.05 12.33 3.73
C GLU A 85 9.59 11.07 3.03
N LYS A 86 9.31 9.89 3.58
CA LYS A 86 9.77 8.59 3.08
C LYS A 86 8.60 7.63 2.89
N LEU A 87 8.60 6.94 1.76
CA LEU A 87 7.61 5.94 1.41
C LEU A 87 8.31 4.71 0.82
N THR A 88 8.15 3.58 1.50
CA THR A 88 8.56 2.26 1.01
C THR A 88 7.33 1.38 0.84
N LEU A 89 7.14 0.93 -0.40
CA LEU A 89 6.03 0.06 -0.81
C LEU A 89 6.58 -1.35 -1.02
N VAL A 90 6.10 -2.32 -0.26
CA VAL A 90 6.42 -3.73 -0.49
C VAL A 90 5.38 -4.32 -1.42
N ASP A 91 5.77 -4.63 -2.64
CA ASP A 91 4.90 -5.26 -3.60
C ASP A 91 4.85 -6.78 -3.42
N CYS A 92 3.74 -7.26 -2.86
CA CYS A 92 3.41 -8.69 -2.76
C CYS A 92 2.36 -9.13 -3.79
N SER A 93 2.10 -8.29 -4.80
CA SER A 93 1.11 -8.56 -5.83
C SER A 93 1.55 -9.72 -6.72
N THR A 94 0.62 -10.62 -7.02
CA THR A 94 0.84 -11.67 -8.02
C THR A 94 -0.15 -11.56 -9.18
N SER A 95 -0.91 -10.46 -9.26
CA SER A 95 -1.92 -10.24 -10.29
C SER A 95 -1.63 -8.95 -11.05
N GLN A 96 -1.79 -9.00 -12.38
CA GLN A 96 -1.51 -7.86 -13.26
C GLN A 96 -2.37 -6.63 -12.92
N SER A 97 -3.60 -6.82 -12.48
CA SER A 97 -4.49 -5.72 -12.10
C SER A 97 -3.97 -4.95 -10.89
N THR A 98 -3.47 -5.65 -9.86
CA THR A 98 -2.86 -5.01 -8.68
C THR A 98 -1.57 -4.28 -9.06
N ILE A 99 -0.74 -4.87 -9.92
CA ILE A 99 0.49 -4.24 -10.45
C ILE A 99 0.14 -2.95 -11.21
N ASN A 100 -0.86 -2.99 -12.09
CA ASN A 100 -1.30 -1.82 -12.85
C ASN A 100 -1.86 -0.72 -11.92
N ALA A 101 -2.62 -1.10 -10.89
CA ALA A 101 -3.17 -0.15 -9.93
C ALA A 101 -2.09 0.53 -9.08
N LEU A 102 -1.09 -0.23 -8.64
CA LEU A 102 0.10 0.29 -7.97
C LEU A 102 0.86 1.26 -8.88
N GLY A 103 1.11 0.86 -10.13
CA GLY A 103 1.76 1.69 -11.13
C GLY A 103 1.05 3.02 -11.35
N ALA A 104 -0.27 3.00 -11.55
CA ALA A 104 -1.08 4.21 -11.67
C ALA A 104 -0.98 5.09 -10.42
N GLY A 105 -1.07 4.51 -9.22
CA GLY A 105 -0.91 5.25 -7.97
C GLY A 105 0.44 5.95 -7.82
N ILE A 106 1.53 5.28 -8.22
CA ILE A 106 2.89 5.85 -8.19
C ILE A 106 3.04 7.00 -9.20
N ILE A 107 2.46 6.86 -10.39
CA ILE A 107 2.45 7.90 -11.42
C ILE A 107 1.71 9.13 -10.89
N GLY A 108 0.48 8.97 -10.38
CA GLY A 108 -0.30 10.06 -9.83
C GLY A 108 0.37 10.75 -8.65
N LEU A 109 1.00 9.98 -7.75
CA LEU A 109 1.79 10.52 -6.65
C LEU A 109 2.96 11.37 -7.15
N SER A 110 3.63 10.94 -8.23
CA SER A 110 4.75 11.69 -8.82
C SER A 110 4.29 13.00 -9.46
N VAL A 111 3.12 13.01 -10.11
CA VAL A 111 2.49 14.22 -10.67
C VAL A 111 2.15 15.21 -9.55
N GLU A 112 1.48 14.75 -8.50
CA GLU A 112 1.07 15.62 -7.38
C GLU A 112 2.26 16.10 -6.54
N ARG A 113 3.33 15.31 -6.44
CA ARG A 113 4.61 15.79 -5.91
C ARG A 113 5.16 16.95 -6.74
N GLY A 114 5.14 16.85 -8.07
CA GLY A 114 5.55 17.93 -8.97
C GLY A 114 4.73 19.20 -8.84
N LYS A 115 3.47 19.09 -8.38
CA LYS A 115 2.58 20.23 -8.07
C LYS A 115 2.76 20.78 -6.65
N GLY A 116 3.65 20.20 -5.85
CA GLY A 116 3.93 20.65 -4.48
C GLY A 116 3.01 20.09 -3.38
N LEU A 117 2.16 19.09 -3.68
CA LEU A 117 1.28 18.49 -2.67
C LEU A 117 2.03 17.63 -1.64
N PHE A 118 3.18 17.09 -2.04
CA PHE A 118 4.07 16.27 -1.21
C PHE A 118 5.50 16.86 -1.22
N PRO A 119 5.69 18.06 -0.66
CA PRO A 119 6.90 18.85 -0.88
C PRO A 119 8.17 18.24 -0.26
N LYS A 120 8.02 17.33 0.71
CA LYS A 120 9.13 16.67 1.42
C LYS A 120 9.35 15.22 0.99
N LEU A 121 8.45 14.68 0.18
CA LEU A 121 8.48 13.27 -0.20
C LEU A 121 9.63 13.03 -1.17
N ILE A 122 10.61 12.23 -0.75
CA ILE A 122 11.62 11.71 -1.68
C ILE A 122 10.98 10.69 -2.64
N ARG A 123 11.71 10.28 -3.69
CA ARG A 123 11.22 9.28 -4.63
C ARG A 123 10.80 8.01 -3.86
N PRO A 124 9.55 7.51 -4.03
CA PRO A 124 9.10 6.27 -3.39
C PRO A 124 9.99 5.09 -3.77
N ILE A 125 10.24 4.21 -2.81
CA ILE A 125 10.94 2.95 -3.02
C ILE A 125 9.89 1.85 -3.16
N VAL A 126 10.07 0.97 -4.16
CA VAL A 126 9.23 -0.22 -4.35
C VAL A 126 10.12 -1.45 -4.19
N GLU A 127 9.87 -2.22 -3.14
CA GLU A 127 10.53 -3.50 -2.89
C GLU A 127 9.66 -4.62 -3.46
N GLN A 128 10.17 -5.42 -4.39
CA GLN A 128 9.48 -6.63 -4.82
C GLN A 128 9.64 -7.71 -3.74
N PHE A 129 8.53 -8.24 -3.26
CA PHE A 129 8.56 -9.45 -2.46
C PHE A 129 8.62 -10.67 -3.37
N SER A 130 9.83 -11.14 -3.64
CA SER A 130 10.05 -12.46 -4.20
C SER A 130 9.79 -13.48 -3.09
N HIS A 131 8.67 -14.19 -3.16
CA HIS A 131 8.55 -15.42 -2.38
C HIS A 131 9.66 -16.35 -2.90
N PRO A 132 10.56 -16.88 -2.05
CA PRO A 132 11.39 -17.99 -2.48
C PRO A 132 10.40 -19.05 -2.93
N ALA A 133 10.47 -19.46 -4.19
CA ALA A 133 9.78 -20.66 -4.64
C ALA A 133 10.02 -21.71 -3.53
N MET A 134 8.99 -22.33 -2.95
CA MET A 134 8.56 -23.67 -3.36
C MET A 134 9.21 -24.16 -4.69
N GLU A 135 10.54 -24.08 -4.76
CA GLU A 135 11.35 -25.10 -5.38
C GLU A 135 11.22 -26.28 -4.42
N ASP A 136 10.82 -27.42 -4.96
CA ASP A 136 10.51 -28.67 -4.26
C ASP A 136 9.13 -28.73 -3.59
N LEU A 137 8.15 -29.19 -4.38
CA LEU A 137 7.31 -30.37 -4.08
C LEU A 137 6.58 -30.84 -5.34
#